data_AF-A0A4Y3TP48-F1
#
_entry.id   AF-A0A4Y3TP48-F1
#
_cell.length_a   1.000
_cell.length_b   1.000
_cell.length_c   1.000
_cell.angle_alpha   90.00
_cell.angle_beta   90.00
_cell.angle_gamma   90.00
#
_symmetry.space_group_name_H-M   'P 1'
#
loop_
_entity.id
_entity.type
_entity.pdbx_description
1 polymer ?
#
loop_
_entity_poly.entity_id
_entity_poly.type
_entity_poly.pdbx_seq_one_letter_code
_entity_poly.pdbx_strand_id
1 'polypeptide(L)'
;MLQRRAASFYFRARVQSHLRDTLKKNEICFSLFTRSRKIVLIRAGTAYERTQALFAKIEHAMTHEPWIMSDEEKQDYADLLRRSTLSPETSGAQETRDSLTECVRSYELEIESLISQYKTINAEHLLSHVRETDRMTALTGYLKDTAGPAMEKLIRSGEIPASRVQCHQETIKVFENQSALLRETLSPVFRQLEVKPSPPFSQTVSAFMA
;
A
#
# COMPACT_ATOMS: atom_id res chain seq x y z
N MET A 1 -11.25 11.96 3.92
CA MET A 1 -10.83 13.10 3.07
C MET A 1 -9.55 12.71 2.34
N LEU A 2 -9.48 12.84 1.01
CA LEU A 2 -8.29 12.49 0.23
C LEU A 2 -7.33 13.69 0.18
N GLN A 3 -6.09 13.50 0.60
CA GLN A 3 -5.04 14.53 0.47
C GLN A 3 -4.06 14.14 -0.63
N ARG A 4 -3.88 14.99 -1.64
CA ARG A 4 -2.82 14.82 -2.65
C ARG A 4 -1.50 15.34 -2.09
N ARG A 5 -0.45 14.51 -2.08
CA ARG A 5 0.94 14.95 -1.86
C ARG A 5 1.78 14.62 -3.10
N ALA A 6 2.98 15.20 -3.22
CA ALA A 6 3.79 15.15 -4.44
C ALA A 6 4.04 13.72 -4.99
N ALA A 7 4.15 12.73 -4.10
CA ALA A 7 4.45 11.34 -4.48
C ALA A 7 3.21 10.42 -4.61
N SER A 8 2.15 10.66 -3.84
CA SER A 8 0.97 9.80 -3.76
C SER A 8 -0.24 10.52 -3.15
N PHE A 9 -1.41 9.92 -3.29
CA PHE A 9 -2.57 10.27 -2.46
C PHE A 9 -2.51 9.61 -1.09
N TYR A 10 -3.09 10.29 -0.09
CA TYR A 10 -3.20 9.84 1.29
C TYR A 10 -4.68 9.71 1.68
N PHE A 11 -4.98 8.62 2.40
CA PHE A 11 -6.22 8.52 3.16
C PHE A 11 -6.06 9.28 4.46
N ARG A 12 -7.05 10.10 4.80
CA ARG A 12 -7.11 10.84 6.07
C ARG A 12 -8.52 10.79 6.64
N ALA A 13 -8.64 10.32 7.88
CA ALA A 13 -9.87 10.34 8.66
C ALA A 13 -9.60 10.99 10.02
N ARG A 14 -10.42 11.98 10.38
CA ARG A 14 -10.34 12.62 11.70
C ARG A 14 -10.98 11.70 12.73
N VAL A 15 -10.34 11.51 13.88
CA VAL A 15 -10.91 10.76 14.99
C VAL A 15 -11.85 11.67 15.78
N GLN A 16 -13.08 11.21 15.99
CA GLN A 16 -14.09 11.90 16.80
C GLN A 16 -13.56 12.08 18.23
N SER A 17 -13.85 13.21 18.88
CA SER A 17 -13.24 13.57 20.18
C SER A 17 -13.37 12.47 21.23
N HIS A 18 -14.55 11.88 21.36
CA HIS A 18 -14.84 10.84 22.36
C HIS A 18 -14.14 9.50 22.09
N LEU A 19 -13.61 9.27 20.88
CA LEU A 19 -12.88 8.05 20.53
C LEU A 19 -11.36 8.21 20.68
N ARG A 20 -10.88 9.44 20.92
CA ARG A 20 -9.43 9.74 20.92
C ARG A 20 -8.69 9.08 22.05
N ASP A 21 -9.30 8.95 23.22
CA ASP A 21 -8.66 8.35 24.39
C ASP A 21 -8.48 6.84 24.19
N THR A 22 -9.47 6.19 23.58
CA THR A 22 -9.40 4.77 23.20
C THR A 22 -8.38 4.52 22.09
N LEU A 23 -8.36 5.36 21.05
CA LEU A 23 -7.49 5.17 19.89
C LEU A 23 -6.09 5.78 20.04
N LYS A 24 -5.88 6.64 21.05
CA LYS A 24 -4.67 7.44 21.29
C LYS A 24 -4.19 8.21 20.05
N LYS A 25 -5.11 8.57 19.15
CA LYS A 25 -4.84 9.20 17.85
C LYS A 25 -5.85 10.31 17.58
N ASN A 26 -5.37 11.43 17.06
CA ASN A 26 -6.22 12.53 16.60
C ASN A 26 -6.74 12.32 15.17
N GLU A 27 -5.98 11.58 14.37
CA GLU A 27 -6.31 11.25 12.99
C GLU A 27 -5.69 9.92 12.58
N ILE A 28 -6.33 9.27 11.62
CA ILE A 28 -5.81 8.10 10.91
C ILE A 28 -5.36 8.58 9.54
N CYS A 29 -4.08 8.40 9.23
CA CYS A 29 -3.48 8.91 8.01
C CYS A 29 -2.45 7.91 7.44
N PHE A 30 -2.61 7.50 6.18
CA PHE A 30 -1.63 6.66 5.50
C PHE A 30 -1.65 6.85 3.99
N SER A 31 -0.54 6.52 3.32
CA SER A 31 -0.42 6.60 1.86
C SER A 31 -1.26 5.51 1.20
N LEU A 32 -1.96 5.86 0.13
CA LEU A 32 -2.69 4.91 -0.72
C LEU A 32 -1.84 4.37 -1.86
N PHE A 33 -0.55 4.75 -1.89
CA PHE A 33 0.44 4.30 -2.86
C PHE A 33 -0.09 4.37 -4.29
N THR A 34 -0.68 5.47 -4.73
CA THR A 34 -1.07 5.61 -6.13
C THR A 34 -1.13 7.07 -6.52
N ARG A 35 -0.93 7.34 -7.81
CA ARG A 35 -1.19 8.63 -8.45
C ARG A 35 -2.42 8.59 -9.36
N SER A 36 -3.02 7.40 -9.56
CA SER A 36 -4.22 7.24 -10.36
C SER A 36 -5.45 7.62 -9.55
N ARG A 37 -6.22 8.60 -10.04
CA ARG A 37 -7.49 9.02 -9.42
C ARG A 37 -8.53 7.90 -9.39
N LYS A 38 -8.54 6.98 -10.37
CA LYS A 38 -9.50 5.87 -10.36
C LYS A 38 -9.17 4.87 -9.26
N ILE A 39 -7.89 4.48 -9.16
CA ILE A 39 -7.42 3.51 -8.16
C ILE A 39 -7.51 4.12 -6.75
N VAL A 40 -7.24 5.42 -6.59
CA VAL A 40 -7.28 6.04 -5.28
C VAL A 40 -8.68 6.00 -4.65
N LEU A 41 -9.74 6.19 -5.46
CA LEU A 41 -11.11 6.17 -4.95
C LEU A 41 -11.48 4.79 -4.40
N ILE A 42 -11.08 3.73 -5.10
CA ILE A 42 -11.30 2.34 -4.65
C ILE A 42 -10.57 2.10 -3.34
N ARG A 43 -9.25 2.37 -3.30
CA ARG A 43 -8.43 2.15 -2.10
C ARG A 43 -8.89 2.98 -0.90
N ALA A 44 -9.29 4.23 -1.15
CA ALA A 44 -9.83 5.10 -0.12
C ALA A 44 -11.21 4.66 0.39
N GLY A 45 -12.05 4.10 -0.50
CA GLY A 45 -13.34 3.51 -0.12
C GLY A 45 -13.14 2.34 0.84
N THR A 46 -12.27 1.40 0.49
CA THR A 46 -11.95 0.27 1.38
C THR A 46 -11.38 0.73 2.73
N ALA A 47 -10.43 1.67 2.72
CA ALA A 47 -9.88 2.25 3.94
C ALA A 47 -10.95 2.94 4.79
N TYR A 48 -11.87 3.66 4.15
CA TYR A 48 -12.97 4.34 4.81
C TYR A 48 -13.92 3.34 5.48
N GLU A 49 -14.37 2.32 4.76
CA GLU A 49 -15.27 1.28 5.29
C GLU A 49 -14.68 0.59 6.53
N ARG A 50 -13.40 0.20 6.47
CA ARG A 50 -12.72 -0.39 7.63
C ARG A 50 -12.63 0.57 8.81
N THR A 51 -12.35 1.83 8.54
CA THR A 51 -12.25 2.87 9.59
C THR A 51 -13.61 3.14 10.23
N GLN A 52 -14.69 3.20 9.44
CA GLN A 52 -16.04 3.37 9.98
C GLN A 52 -16.49 2.14 10.78
N ALA A 53 -16.16 0.93 10.32
CA ALA A 53 -16.46 -0.28 11.06
C ALA A 53 -15.75 -0.32 12.44
N LEU A 54 -14.50 0.16 12.52
CA LEU A 54 -13.81 0.34 13.80
C LEU A 54 -14.56 1.32 14.70
N PHE A 55 -14.89 2.51 14.18
CA PHE A 55 -15.59 3.53 14.97
C PHE A 55 -16.93 3.01 15.51
N ALA A 56 -17.72 2.35 14.66
CA ALA A 56 -18.99 1.75 15.08
C ALA A 56 -18.80 0.66 16.16
N LYS A 57 -17.76 -0.17 16.06
CA LYS A 57 -17.46 -1.18 17.10
C LYS A 57 -17.07 -0.55 18.43
N ILE A 58 -16.26 0.51 18.40
CA ILE A 58 -15.90 1.24 19.62
C ILE A 58 -17.13 1.93 20.20
N GLU A 59 -17.90 2.66 19.39
CA GLU A 59 -19.14 3.32 19.83
C GLU A 59 -20.12 2.31 20.46
N HIS A 60 -20.29 1.14 19.85
CA HIS A 60 -21.11 0.07 20.41
C HIS A 60 -20.60 -0.38 21.78
N ALA A 61 -19.29 -0.63 21.92
CA ALA A 61 -18.70 -1.02 23.20
C ALA A 61 -18.85 0.08 24.27
N MET A 62 -18.68 1.35 23.89
CA MET A 62 -18.84 2.50 24.79
C MET A 62 -20.31 2.70 25.22
N THR A 63 -21.28 2.38 24.36
CA THR A 63 -22.72 2.56 24.65
C THR A 63 -23.26 1.50 25.61
N HIS A 64 -22.68 0.30 25.61
CA HIS A 64 -23.13 -0.82 26.43
C HIS A 64 -22.36 -0.94 27.76
N GLU A 65 -21.36 -0.09 27.99
CA GLU A 65 -20.61 0.03 29.25
C GLU A 65 -20.48 1.52 29.68
N PRO A 66 -21.34 2.00 30.59
CA PRO A 66 -21.44 3.42 30.96
C PRO A 66 -20.21 3.99 31.71
N TRP A 67 -19.20 3.17 32.05
CA TRP A 67 -18.10 3.55 32.94
C TRP A 67 -16.96 4.33 32.27
N ILE A 68 -17.18 4.89 31.08
CA ILE A 68 -16.37 6.00 30.58
C ILE A 68 -16.85 7.27 31.27
N MET A 69 -16.80 7.21 32.58
CA MET A 69 -17.12 8.29 33.49
C MET A 69 -15.95 9.26 33.51
N SER A 70 -16.27 10.55 33.68
CA SER A 70 -15.21 11.55 33.94
C SER A 70 -14.43 11.15 35.20
N ASP A 71 -13.22 11.70 35.38
CA ASP A 71 -12.45 11.40 36.57
C ASP A 71 -13.16 11.85 37.86
N GLU A 72 -14.04 12.87 37.79
CA GLU A 72 -14.93 13.24 38.90
C GLU A 72 -15.99 12.17 39.19
N GLU A 73 -16.66 11.68 38.14
CA GLU A 73 -17.70 10.66 38.27
C GLU A 73 -17.12 9.33 38.79
N LYS A 74 -15.91 8.95 38.35
CA LYS A 74 -15.20 7.77 38.87
C LYS A 74 -14.93 7.89 40.37
N GLN A 75 -14.60 9.09 40.84
CA GLN A 75 -14.33 9.34 42.25
C GLN A 75 -15.61 9.23 43.09
N ASP A 76 -16.72 9.81 42.61
CA ASP A 76 -18.02 9.69 43.27
C ASP A 76 -18.52 8.24 43.35
N TYR A 77 -18.33 7.46 42.28
CA TYR A 77 -18.69 6.05 42.27
C TYR A 77 -17.77 5.20 43.15
N ALA A 78 -16.47 5.50 43.19
CA ALA A 78 -15.53 4.85 44.11
C ALA A 78 -15.89 5.14 45.59
N ASP A 79 -16.35 6.34 45.90
CA ASP A 79 -16.80 6.71 47.24
C ASP A 79 -18.17 6.09 47.59
N LEU A 80 -19.06 5.91 46.63
CA LEU A 80 -20.30 5.12 46.76
C LEU A 80 -20.03 3.63 46.99
N LEU A 81 -19.07 3.06 46.27
CA LEU A 81 -18.63 1.67 46.44
C LEU A 81 -17.87 1.48 47.76
N ARG A 82 -17.11 2.45 48.26
CA ARG A 82 -16.54 2.35 49.62
C ARG A 82 -17.60 2.30 50.71
N ARG A 83 -18.77 2.92 50.47
CA ARG A 83 -19.89 2.96 51.41
C ARG A 83 -20.79 1.74 51.32
N SER A 84 -20.82 1.04 50.18
CA SER A 84 -21.55 -0.23 50.04
C SER A 84 -20.58 -1.40 50.19
N THR A 85 -20.86 -2.37 51.05
CA THR A 85 -20.00 -3.56 51.26
C THR A 85 -19.94 -4.53 50.06
N LEU A 86 -20.26 -4.05 48.85
CA LEU A 86 -20.26 -4.82 47.61
C LEU A 86 -18.85 -4.79 47.00
N SER A 87 -18.31 -5.97 46.69
CA SER A 87 -17.07 -6.06 45.91
C SER A 87 -17.28 -5.38 44.55
N PRO A 88 -16.31 -4.58 44.08
CA PRO A 88 -16.41 -3.99 42.76
C PRO A 88 -16.42 -5.13 41.73
N GLU A 89 -17.45 -5.18 40.88
CA GLU A 89 -17.49 -6.07 39.71
C GLU A 89 -16.43 -5.61 38.71
N THR A 90 -15.17 -5.93 38.97
CA THR A 90 -14.03 -5.55 38.13
C THR A 90 -13.84 -6.45 36.92
N SER A 91 -14.53 -7.59 36.84
CA SER A 91 -14.35 -8.58 35.76
C SER A 91 -14.91 -8.09 34.42
N GLY A 92 -16.14 -7.57 34.38
CA GLY A 92 -16.76 -7.07 33.15
C GLY A 92 -16.03 -5.88 32.51
N ALA A 93 -15.62 -4.90 33.34
CA ALA A 93 -14.89 -3.72 32.88
C ALA A 93 -13.50 -4.06 32.31
N GLN A 94 -12.85 -5.12 32.80
CA GLN A 94 -11.56 -5.56 32.27
C GLN A 94 -11.75 -6.31 30.93
N GLU A 95 -12.74 -7.20 30.85
CA GLU A 95 -13.09 -7.93 29.61
C GLU A 95 -13.47 -6.98 28.46
N THR A 96 -14.23 -5.92 28.75
CA THR A 96 -14.59 -4.90 27.75
C THR A 96 -13.38 -4.08 27.31
N ARG A 97 -12.47 -3.72 28.23
CA ARG A 97 -11.21 -3.04 27.87
C ARG A 97 -10.30 -3.93 27.02
N ASP A 98 -10.23 -5.22 27.33
CA ASP A 98 -9.44 -6.18 26.57
C ASP A 98 -10.04 -6.39 25.17
N SER A 99 -11.37 -6.45 25.07
CA SER A 99 -12.10 -6.52 23.80
C SER A 99 -11.91 -5.27 22.93
N LEU A 100 -11.95 -4.07 23.52
CA LEU A 100 -11.64 -2.80 22.84
C LEU A 100 -10.20 -2.77 22.33
N THR A 101 -9.26 -3.19 23.17
CA THR A 101 -7.84 -3.26 22.82
C THR A 101 -7.61 -4.21 21.65
N GLU A 102 -8.24 -5.39 21.69
CA GLU A 102 -8.19 -6.37 20.60
C GLU A 102 -8.83 -5.83 19.31
N CYS A 103 -9.95 -5.10 19.41
CA CYS A 103 -10.59 -4.47 18.26
C CYS A 103 -9.68 -3.43 17.58
N VAL A 104 -9.02 -2.58 18.36
CA VAL A 104 -8.06 -1.59 17.83
C VAL A 104 -6.86 -2.30 17.19
N ARG A 105 -6.30 -3.32 17.86
CA ARG A 105 -5.18 -4.10 17.34
C ARG A 105 -5.53 -4.82 16.03
N SER A 106 -6.71 -5.42 15.96
CA SER A 106 -7.22 -6.09 14.75
C SER A 106 -7.32 -5.10 13.59
N TYR A 107 -7.85 -3.90 13.82
CA TYR A 107 -7.90 -2.86 12.80
C TYR A 107 -6.49 -2.43 12.34
N GLU A 108 -5.54 -2.24 13.26
CA GLU A 108 -4.18 -1.87 12.90
C GLU A 108 -3.53 -2.91 11.98
N LEU A 109 -3.69 -4.20 12.28
CA LEU A 109 -3.23 -5.29 11.43
C LEU A 109 -3.93 -5.30 10.06
N GLU A 110 -5.24 -5.04 10.00
CA GLU A 110 -5.96 -4.94 8.73
C GLU A 110 -5.44 -3.80 7.86
N ILE A 111 -5.18 -2.63 8.45
CA ILE A 111 -4.62 -1.49 7.74
C ILE A 111 -3.18 -1.77 7.27
N GLU A 112 -2.35 -2.39 8.10
CA GLU A 112 -1.01 -2.81 7.69
C GLU A 112 -1.03 -3.81 6.53
N SER A 113 -1.95 -4.78 6.58
CA SER A 113 -2.19 -5.73 5.50
C SER A 113 -2.62 -5.02 4.21
N LEU A 114 -3.56 -4.08 4.28
CA LEU A 114 -3.98 -3.27 3.12
C LEU A 114 -2.84 -2.45 2.54
N ILE A 115 -2.03 -1.81 3.40
CA ILE A 115 -0.84 -1.06 2.98
C ILE A 115 0.14 -1.98 2.24
N SER A 116 0.38 -3.17 2.77
CA SER A 116 1.25 -4.17 2.14
C SER A 116 0.73 -4.58 0.77
N GLN A 117 -0.56 -4.92 0.66
CA GLN A 117 -1.21 -5.27 -0.61
C GLN A 117 -1.09 -4.14 -1.65
N TYR A 118 -1.27 -2.88 -1.24
CA TYR A 118 -1.15 -1.74 -2.15
C TYR A 118 0.27 -1.56 -2.67
N LYS A 119 1.29 -1.82 -1.85
CA LYS A 119 2.69 -1.81 -2.28
C LYS A 119 2.97 -2.94 -3.26
N THR A 120 2.50 -4.16 -2.97
CA THR A 120 2.69 -5.34 -3.84
C THR A 120 2.05 -5.15 -5.20
N ILE A 121 0.77 -4.76 -5.26
CA ILE A 121 0.05 -4.53 -6.53
C ILE A 121 0.76 -3.47 -7.38
N ASN A 122 1.27 -2.42 -6.76
CA ASN A 122 2.05 -1.42 -7.49
C ASN A 122 3.36 -1.97 -8.03
N ALA A 123 4.09 -2.73 -7.21
CA ALA A 123 5.36 -3.32 -7.61
C ALA A 123 5.13 -4.28 -8.78
N GLU A 124 4.11 -5.14 -8.71
CA GLU A 124 3.71 -6.04 -9.79
C GLU A 124 3.35 -5.28 -11.07
N HIS A 125 2.58 -4.20 -10.96
CA HIS A 125 2.23 -3.39 -12.12
C HIS A 125 3.49 -2.77 -12.76
N LEU A 126 4.41 -2.23 -11.96
CA LEU A 126 5.68 -1.70 -12.46
C LEU A 126 6.55 -2.80 -13.10
N LEU A 127 6.60 -3.99 -12.49
CA LEU A 127 7.33 -5.14 -13.00
C LEU A 127 6.76 -5.62 -14.35
N SER A 128 5.43 -5.59 -14.50
CA SER A 128 4.75 -5.92 -15.74
C SER A 128 5.14 -4.96 -16.86
N HIS A 129 5.14 -3.65 -16.59
CA HIS A 129 5.59 -2.64 -17.57
C HIS A 129 7.04 -2.84 -18.00
N VAL A 130 7.93 -3.20 -17.07
CA VAL A 130 9.32 -3.51 -17.42
C VAL A 130 9.44 -4.78 -18.25
N ARG A 131 8.76 -5.86 -17.87
CA ARG A 131 8.77 -7.11 -18.64
C ARG A 131 8.27 -6.90 -20.07
N GLU A 132 7.24 -6.07 -20.24
CA GLU A 132 6.73 -5.74 -21.56
C GLU A 132 7.73 -4.90 -22.36
N THR A 133 8.37 -3.92 -21.71
CA THR A 133 9.44 -3.12 -22.31
C THR A 133 10.63 -4.00 -22.73
N ASP A 134 10.99 -5.00 -21.92
CA ASP A 134 12.07 -5.95 -22.20
C ASP A 134 11.74 -6.85 -23.39
N ARG A 135 10.51 -7.38 -23.44
CA ARG A 135 10.03 -8.17 -24.59
C ARG A 135 10.06 -7.36 -25.87
N MET A 136 9.56 -6.13 -25.82
CA MET A 136 9.58 -5.26 -26.98
C MET A 136 11.00 -4.90 -27.41
N THR A 137 11.91 -4.64 -26.46
CA THR A 137 13.33 -4.40 -26.76
C THR A 137 13.97 -5.62 -27.45
N ALA A 138 13.66 -6.84 -26.99
CA ALA A 138 14.13 -8.07 -27.62
C ALA A 138 13.57 -8.23 -29.05
N LEU A 139 12.28 -7.93 -29.26
CA LEU A 139 11.65 -7.93 -30.58
C LEU A 139 12.31 -6.92 -31.52
N THR A 140 12.59 -5.71 -31.03
CA THR A 140 13.30 -4.67 -31.78
C THR A 140 14.70 -5.13 -32.18
N GLY A 141 15.44 -5.75 -31.27
CA GLY A 141 16.74 -6.37 -31.55
C GLY A 141 16.63 -7.43 -32.65
N TYR A 142 15.67 -8.35 -32.54
CA TYR A 142 15.42 -9.36 -33.57
C TYR A 142 15.11 -8.75 -34.95
N LEU A 143 14.21 -7.76 -34.99
CA LEU A 143 13.87 -7.06 -36.24
C LEU A 143 15.10 -6.39 -36.85
N LYS A 144 15.98 -5.79 -36.04
CA LYS A 144 17.20 -5.15 -36.51
C LYS A 144 18.22 -6.17 -37.05
N ASP A 145 18.44 -7.25 -36.32
CA ASP A 145 19.51 -8.21 -36.62
C ASP A 145 19.12 -9.20 -37.72
N THR A 146 17.82 -9.51 -37.84
CA THR A 146 17.32 -10.53 -38.78
C THR A 146 16.56 -9.91 -39.94
N ALA A 147 15.54 -9.08 -39.65
CA ALA A 147 14.67 -8.52 -40.69
C ALA A 147 15.33 -7.33 -41.42
N GLY A 148 16.15 -6.54 -40.73
CA GLY A 148 16.90 -5.42 -41.29
C GLY A 148 17.75 -5.82 -42.50
N PRO A 149 18.67 -6.79 -42.37
CA PRO A 149 19.49 -7.27 -43.49
C PRO A 149 18.66 -7.86 -44.63
N ALA A 150 17.55 -8.54 -44.32
CA ALA A 150 16.65 -9.10 -45.34
C ALA A 150 15.93 -7.99 -46.14
N MET A 151 15.38 -6.98 -45.45
CA MET A 151 14.76 -5.82 -46.09
C MET A 151 15.76 -5.00 -46.91
N GLU A 152 17.01 -4.89 -46.44
CA GLU A 152 18.05 -4.17 -47.17
C GLU A 152 18.45 -4.89 -48.47
N LYS A 153 18.43 -6.24 -48.50
CA LYS A 153 18.59 -7.01 -49.74
C LYS A 153 17.45 -6.76 -50.73
N LEU A 154 16.21 -6.75 -50.25
CA LEU A 154 15.02 -6.49 -51.07
C LEU A 154 14.96 -5.06 -51.61
N ILE A 155 15.47 -4.08 -50.86
CA ILE A 155 15.65 -2.70 -51.37
C ILE A 155 16.70 -2.69 -52.49
N ARG A 156 17.84 -3.37 -52.29
CA ARG A 156 18.90 -3.43 -53.30
C ARG A 156 18.48 -4.19 -54.57
N SER A 157 17.59 -5.17 -54.46
CA SER A 157 17.00 -5.86 -55.62
C SER A 157 15.87 -5.07 -56.29
N GLY A 158 15.44 -3.94 -55.70
CA GLY A 158 14.37 -3.08 -56.24
C GLY A 158 12.96 -3.60 -55.98
N GLU A 159 12.81 -4.67 -55.20
CA GLU A 159 11.51 -5.30 -54.89
C GLU A 159 10.65 -4.45 -53.95
N ILE A 160 11.26 -3.57 -53.15
CA ILE A 160 10.55 -2.63 -52.28
C ILE A 160 11.19 -1.24 -52.23
N PRO A 161 10.39 -0.16 -52.10
CA PRO A 161 10.91 1.21 -51.98
C PRO A 161 11.61 1.46 -50.64
N ALA A 162 12.78 2.11 -50.68
CA ALA A 162 13.55 2.49 -49.49
C ALA A 162 12.75 3.39 -48.51
N SER A 163 11.87 4.25 -49.03
CA SER A 163 11.03 5.15 -48.23
C SER A 163 10.08 4.42 -47.27
N ARG A 164 9.59 3.23 -47.63
CA ARG A 164 8.75 2.40 -46.73
C ARG A 164 9.55 1.85 -45.55
N VAL A 165 10.82 1.50 -45.78
CA VAL A 165 11.71 0.94 -44.76
C VAL A 165 12.21 2.02 -43.80
N GLN A 166 12.47 3.22 -44.31
CA GLN A 166 12.93 4.36 -43.51
C GLN A 166 11.92 4.77 -42.41
N CYS A 167 10.63 4.80 -42.74
CA CYS A 167 9.55 5.07 -41.78
C CYS A 167 9.50 4.02 -40.63
N HIS A 168 9.78 2.75 -40.93
CA HIS A 168 9.81 1.68 -39.92
C HIS A 168 11.04 1.80 -39.01
N GLN A 169 12.20 2.19 -39.57
CA GLN A 169 13.43 2.43 -38.78
C GLN A 169 13.29 3.62 -37.83
N GLU A 170 12.61 4.69 -38.24
CA GLU A 170 12.33 5.84 -37.35
C GLU A 170 11.42 5.44 -36.19
N THR A 171 10.37 4.65 -36.47
CA THR A 171 9.48 4.12 -35.43
C THR A 171 10.23 3.25 -34.42
N ILE A 172 11.14 2.40 -34.91
CA ILE A 172 12.03 1.58 -34.06
C ILE A 172 12.92 2.45 -33.16
N LYS A 173 13.56 3.50 -33.70
CA LYS A 173 14.40 4.41 -32.91
C LYS A 173 13.61 5.15 -31.82
N VAL A 174 12.39 5.61 -32.13
CA VAL A 174 11.52 6.25 -31.15
C VAL A 174 11.22 5.29 -30.00
N PHE A 175 10.94 4.03 -30.33
CA PHE A 175 10.70 2.99 -29.34
C PHE A 175 11.92 2.70 -28.45
N GLU A 176 13.12 2.54 -29.04
CA GLU A 176 14.37 2.32 -28.28
C GLU A 176 14.64 3.45 -27.28
N ASN A 177 14.46 4.71 -27.72
CA ASN A 177 14.64 5.88 -26.86
C ASN A 177 13.63 5.91 -25.70
N GLN A 178 12.36 5.57 -25.96
CA GLN A 178 11.34 5.50 -24.90
C GLN A 178 11.62 4.36 -23.92
N SER A 179 12.04 3.20 -24.40
CA SER A 179 12.45 2.05 -23.58
C SER A 179 13.63 2.40 -22.65
N ALA A 180 14.67 3.03 -23.21
CA ALA A 180 15.83 3.47 -22.44
C ALA A 180 15.46 4.47 -21.34
N LEU A 181 14.65 5.47 -21.68
CA LEU A 181 14.16 6.47 -20.72
C LEU A 181 13.31 5.83 -19.61
N LEU A 182 12.47 4.86 -19.95
CA LEU A 182 11.60 4.19 -18.99
C LEU A 182 12.40 3.33 -18.00
N ARG A 183 13.43 2.62 -18.49
CA ARG A 183 14.38 1.87 -17.66
C ARG A 183 15.18 2.79 -16.74
N GLU A 184 15.70 3.90 -17.25
CA GLU A 184 16.43 4.90 -16.44
C GLU A 184 15.53 5.49 -15.35
N THR A 185 14.30 5.87 -15.71
CA THR A 185 13.31 6.44 -14.78
C THR A 185 12.92 5.46 -13.67
N LEU A 186 12.82 4.16 -13.97
CA LEU A 186 12.41 3.15 -13.01
C LEU A 186 13.58 2.51 -12.25
N SER A 187 14.83 2.68 -12.71
CA SER A 187 16.03 2.12 -12.06
C SER A 187 16.12 2.43 -10.55
N PRO A 188 15.85 3.67 -10.08
CA PRO A 188 15.87 3.98 -8.65
C PRO A 188 14.78 3.24 -7.85
N VAL A 189 13.61 3.00 -8.46
CA VAL A 189 12.50 2.29 -7.83
C VAL A 189 12.84 0.81 -7.66
N PHE A 190 13.52 0.20 -8.64
CA PHE A 190 13.96 -1.19 -8.52
C PHE A 190 15.09 -1.36 -7.51
N ARG A 191 16.04 -0.43 -7.41
CA ARG A 191 17.06 -0.48 -6.34
C ARG A 191 16.48 -0.39 -4.93
N GLN A 192 15.32 0.26 -4.77
CA GLN A 192 14.60 0.30 -3.49
C GLN A 192 13.76 -0.96 -3.24
N LEU A 193 13.37 -1.68 -4.29
CA LEU A 193 12.63 -2.94 -4.24
C LEU A 193 13.54 -4.18 -4.23
N GLU A 194 14.83 -4.04 -4.54
CA GLU A 194 15.86 -5.02 -4.23
C GLU A 194 15.95 -5.15 -2.70
N VAL A 195 15.03 -5.94 -2.15
CA VAL A 195 15.23 -6.61 -0.88
C VAL A 195 16.54 -7.36 -1.05
N LYS A 196 17.59 -6.92 -0.32
CA LYS A 196 18.82 -7.70 -0.19
C LYS A 196 18.37 -9.14 0.03
N PRO A 197 18.79 -10.12 -0.80
CA PRO A 197 18.39 -11.49 -0.59
C PRO A 197 18.67 -11.82 0.86
N SER A 198 17.61 -12.22 1.59
CA SER A 198 17.75 -12.70 2.95
C SER A 198 18.89 -13.72 2.94
N PRO A 199 19.82 -13.69 3.91
CA PRO A 199 20.87 -14.68 3.99
C PRO A 199 20.22 -16.07 3.85
N PRO A 200 20.82 -17.00 3.07
CA PRO A 200 20.33 -18.36 3.03
C PRO A 200 20.14 -18.86 4.46
N PHE A 201 19.06 -19.60 4.71
CA PHE A 201 18.64 -20.03 6.05
C PHE A 201 19.80 -20.62 6.90
N SER A 202 20.77 -21.26 6.25
CA SER A 202 22.01 -21.75 6.85
C SER A 202 22.86 -20.66 7.53
N GLN A 203 22.96 -19.47 6.96
CA GLN A 203 23.70 -18.33 7.54
C GLN A 203 22.96 -17.70 8.72
N THR A 204 21.62 -17.68 8.67
CA THR A 204 20.78 -17.17 9.78
C THR A 204 20.85 -18.09 11.00
N VAL A 205 20.88 -19.42 10.79
CA VAL A 205 21.03 -20.40 11.86
C VAL A 205 22.43 -20.36 12.48
N SER A 206 23.49 -20.21 11.68
CA SER A 206 24.85 -20.10 12.22
C SER A 206 25.06 -18.82 13.05
N ALA A 207 24.41 -17.71 12.68
CA ALA A 207 24.48 -16.46 13.44
C ALA A 207 23.64 -16.48 14.73
N PHE A 208 22.65 -17.36 14.83
CA PHE A 208 21.84 -17.56 16.03
C PHE A 208 22.48 -18.56 17.03
N MET A 209 23.34 -19.44 16.52
CA MET A 209 24.05 -20.47 17.30
C MET A 209 25.48 -20.06 17.71
N ALA A 210 25.92 -18.84 17.35
CA ALA A 210 27.21 -18.25 17.73
C ALA A 210 27.01 -17.23 18.86
#